data_AF-A0A8S1D8R6-F1
#
_entry.id   AF-A0A8S1D8R6-F1
#
_cell.length_a   1.000
_cell.length_b   1.000
_cell.length_c   1.000
_cell.angle_alpha   90.00
_cell.angle_beta   90.00
_cell.angle_gamma   90.00
#
_symmetry.space_group_name_H-M   'P 1'
#
loop_
_entity.id
_entity.type
_entity.pdbx_description
1 polymer ?
#
loop_
_entity_poly.entity_id
_entity_poly.type
_entity_poly.pdbx_seq_one_letter_code
_entity_poly.pdbx_strand_id
1 'polypeptide(L)'
;MHRLLVVLSVAVAAAQAQYLLSAGIPAVSSSQYHAQDELGQFSYGYSGGPSAKHEVKTFDGVTRGGYSYVDANGLVQSVSYVADPINGFRVAATNLPVGPAPVAAPLLAAVPQHVYQADAPDVAIAKAAHFAAHAQAKARLLAA
;
A
#
# COMPACT_ATOMS: atom_id res chain seq x y z
N MET A 1 44.58 -9.36 -81.43
CA MET A 1 45.74 -10.23 -81.15
C MET A 1 45.49 -10.94 -79.81
N HIS A 2 45.16 -12.25 -79.87
CA HIS A 2 45.17 -13.30 -78.81
C HIS A 2 44.30 -13.06 -77.54
N ARG A 3 43.11 -13.67 -77.28
CA ARG A 3 42.69 -15.09 -77.16
C ARG A 3 43.61 -16.01 -76.32
N LEU A 4 43.20 -16.37 -75.08
CA LEU A 4 43.34 -17.69 -74.42
C LEU A 4 42.62 -17.66 -73.03
N LEU A 5 41.56 -18.47 -72.80
CA LEU A 5 41.49 -19.70 -71.95
C LEU A 5 41.69 -19.42 -70.43
N VAL A 6 40.95 -19.98 -69.48
CA VAL A 6 40.54 -21.38 -69.27
C VAL A 6 39.33 -21.39 -68.30
N VAL A 7 38.34 -22.23 -68.58
CA VAL A 7 37.26 -22.61 -67.65
C VAL A 7 37.84 -23.56 -66.58
N LEU A 8 37.78 -23.20 -65.30
CA LEU A 8 37.99 -24.13 -64.19
C LEU A 8 36.74 -24.18 -63.33
N SER A 9 35.90 -25.16 -63.64
CA SER A 9 34.76 -25.61 -62.84
C SER A 9 35.26 -26.54 -61.73
N VAL A 10 35.05 -26.20 -60.46
CA VAL A 10 34.92 -27.19 -59.38
C VAL A 10 33.90 -26.70 -58.35
N ALA A 11 32.90 -27.55 -58.16
CA ALA A 11 31.77 -27.44 -57.25
C ALA A 11 32.19 -27.27 -55.78
N VAL A 12 31.45 -26.45 -55.03
CA VAL A 12 31.19 -26.72 -53.60
C VAL A 12 29.76 -26.32 -53.26
N ALA A 13 28.96 -27.36 -53.04
CA ALA A 13 27.85 -27.49 -52.10
C ALA A 13 26.92 -26.30 -51.86
N ALA A 14 25.68 -26.49 -52.30
CA ALA A 14 24.50 -25.81 -51.79
C ALA A 14 24.45 -25.91 -50.25
N ALA A 15 24.80 -24.81 -49.57
CA ALA A 15 24.47 -24.62 -48.18
C ALA A 15 22.95 -24.37 -48.09
N GLN A 16 22.18 -25.45 -47.96
CA GLN A 16 20.81 -25.34 -47.49
C GLN A 16 20.88 -24.81 -46.06
N ALA A 17 20.76 -23.50 -45.91
CA ALA A 17 20.60 -22.85 -44.62
C ALA A 17 19.32 -23.43 -43.99
N GLN A 18 19.51 -24.21 -42.93
CA GLN A 18 18.41 -24.67 -42.11
C GLN A 18 17.78 -23.43 -41.46
N TYR A 19 16.57 -23.08 -41.89
CA TYR A 19 15.72 -22.17 -41.15
C TYR A 19 15.35 -22.87 -39.84
N LEU A 20 16.10 -22.59 -38.78
CA LEU A 20 15.59 -22.79 -37.44
C LEU A 20 14.47 -21.76 -37.27
N LEU A 21 13.23 -22.22 -37.42
CA LEU A 21 12.09 -21.53 -36.86
C LEU A 21 12.32 -21.49 -35.35
N SER A 22 12.88 -20.38 -34.86
CA SER A 22 12.78 -20.02 -33.46
C SER A 22 11.29 -19.87 -33.19
N ALA A 23 10.66 -20.91 -32.65
CA ALA A 23 9.30 -20.84 -32.14
C ALA A 23 9.30 -19.67 -31.15
N GLY A 24 8.57 -18.62 -31.49
CA GLY A 24 8.52 -17.39 -30.71
C GLY A 24 8.15 -17.71 -29.27
N ILE A 25 9.15 -17.76 -28.40
CA ILE A 25 8.92 -17.71 -26.97
C ILE A 25 8.25 -16.36 -26.74
N PRO A 26 7.04 -16.29 -26.17
CA PRO A 26 6.44 -15.00 -25.86
C PRO A 26 7.44 -14.28 -24.96
N ALA A 27 7.99 -13.17 -25.45
CA ALA A 27 8.90 -12.36 -24.67
C ALA A 27 8.10 -11.84 -23.47
N VAL A 28 8.36 -12.41 -22.29
CA VAL A 28 7.81 -11.89 -21.05
C VAL A 28 8.53 -10.57 -20.78
N SER A 29 7.93 -9.48 -21.25
CA SER A 29 8.44 -8.14 -21.00
C SER A 29 8.03 -7.70 -19.61
N SER A 30 9.03 -7.40 -18.78
CA SER A 30 8.86 -6.72 -17.51
C SER A 30 9.50 -5.34 -17.56
N SER A 31 8.89 -4.35 -16.90
CA SER A 31 9.43 -3.01 -16.74
C SER A 31 9.40 -2.61 -15.26
N GLN A 32 10.33 -1.75 -14.88
CA GLN A 32 10.37 -1.12 -13.56
C GLN A 32 10.88 0.31 -13.68
N TYR A 33 10.46 1.17 -12.76
CA TYR A 33 10.95 2.52 -12.63
C TYR A 33 11.05 2.92 -11.16
N HIS A 34 11.99 3.81 -10.86
CA HIS A 34 12.16 4.43 -9.56
C HIS A 34 12.73 5.83 -9.73
N ALA A 35 12.15 6.80 -9.03
CA ALA A 35 12.64 8.16 -8.93
C ALA A 35 12.42 8.66 -7.50
N GLN A 36 13.40 9.37 -6.94
CA GLN A 36 13.36 9.93 -5.60
C GLN A 36 14.09 11.27 -5.58
N ASP A 37 13.61 12.22 -4.77
CA ASP A 37 14.29 13.48 -4.50
C ASP A 37 14.93 13.53 -3.10
N GLU A 38 15.74 14.55 -2.84
CA GLU A 38 16.46 14.77 -1.57
C GLU A 38 15.51 15.05 -0.39
N LEU A 39 14.28 15.48 -0.68
CA LEU A 39 13.24 15.78 0.29
C LEU A 39 12.39 14.54 0.65
N GLY A 40 12.69 13.38 0.05
CA GLY A 40 12.07 12.10 0.37
C GLY A 40 10.71 11.85 -0.32
N GLN A 41 10.35 12.63 -1.34
CA GLN A 41 9.30 12.23 -2.28
C GLN A 41 9.85 11.16 -3.22
N PHE A 42 9.00 10.22 -3.63
CA PHE A 42 9.40 9.19 -4.58
C PHE A 42 8.25 8.73 -5.44
N SER A 43 8.60 8.13 -6.58
CA SER A 43 7.69 7.41 -7.46
C SER A 43 8.37 6.10 -7.88
N TYR A 44 7.67 5.00 -7.67
CA TYR A 44 8.19 3.66 -7.93
C TYR A 44 7.09 2.79 -8.54
N GLY A 45 7.46 1.92 -9.46
CA GLY A 45 6.54 0.91 -9.96
C GLY A 45 7.22 -0.15 -10.78
N TYR A 46 6.50 -1.26 -10.97
CA TYR A 46 6.89 -2.33 -11.87
C TYR A 46 5.65 -2.93 -12.54
N SER A 47 5.86 -3.54 -13.69
CA SER A 47 4.88 -4.34 -14.41
C SER A 47 5.59 -5.53 -15.02
N GLY A 48 5.12 -6.76 -14.74
CA GLY A 48 5.74 -7.94 -15.32
C GLY A 48 5.08 -9.23 -14.87
N GLY A 49 4.87 -10.15 -15.81
CA GLY A 49 4.26 -11.45 -15.53
C GLY A 49 2.83 -11.32 -14.97
N PRO A 50 2.49 -12.03 -13.88
CA PRO A 50 1.14 -12.03 -13.31
C PRO A 50 0.86 -10.86 -12.35
N SER A 51 1.77 -9.87 -12.23
CA SER A 51 1.63 -8.80 -11.23
C SER A 51 2.15 -7.45 -11.69
N ALA A 52 1.63 -6.39 -11.07
CA ALA A 52 2.11 -5.02 -11.25
C ALA A 52 1.94 -4.22 -9.95
N LYS A 53 2.76 -3.18 -9.78
CA LYS A 53 2.68 -2.24 -8.67
C LYS A 53 3.01 -0.82 -9.14
N HIS A 54 2.37 0.17 -8.53
CA HIS A 54 2.88 1.53 -8.51
C HIS A 54 2.68 2.18 -7.13
N GLU A 55 3.56 3.10 -6.76
CA GLU A 55 3.52 3.83 -5.50
C GLU A 55 4.18 5.20 -5.65
N VAL A 56 3.56 6.23 -5.07
CA VAL A 56 4.05 7.61 -5.08
C VAL A 56 3.92 8.18 -3.67
N LYS A 57 4.97 8.85 -3.20
CA LYS A 57 4.94 9.65 -1.97
C LYS A 57 5.05 11.13 -2.32
N THR A 58 4.05 11.91 -1.91
CA THR A 58 4.03 13.37 -2.11
C THR A 58 4.69 14.11 -0.96
N PHE A 59 5.00 15.38 -1.19
CA PHE A 59 5.60 16.27 -0.18
C PHE A 59 4.77 16.38 1.11
N ASP A 60 3.45 16.25 1.01
CA ASP A 60 2.51 16.26 2.15
C ASP A 60 2.68 15.07 3.10
N GLY A 61 3.63 14.17 2.83
CA GLY A 61 3.84 12.93 3.57
C GLY A 61 2.82 11.84 3.24
N VAL A 62 1.99 12.05 2.21
CA VAL A 62 0.98 11.08 1.77
C VAL A 62 1.58 10.11 0.78
N THR A 63 1.55 8.81 1.11
CA THR A 63 1.93 7.73 0.19
C THR A 63 0.68 7.08 -0.39
N ARG A 64 0.60 7.02 -1.72
CA ARG A 64 -0.53 6.42 -2.45
C ARG A 64 0.02 5.38 -3.39
N GLY A 65 -0.67 4.26 -3.51
CA GLY A 65 -0.24 3.26 -4.46
C GLY A 65 -1.27 2.17 -4.63
N GLY A 66 -0.92 1.23 -5.49
CA GLY A 66 -1.73 0.05 -5.72
C GLY A 66 -0.89 -1.06 -6.32
N TYR A 67 -1.33 -2.28 -6.09
CA TYR A 67 -0.77 -3.46 -6.73
C TYR A 67 -1.88 -4.39 -7.18
N SER A 68 -1.59 -5.17 -8.20
CA SER A 68 -2.46 -6.21 -8.70
C SER A 68 -1.68 -7.49 -8.94
N TYR A 69 -2.35 -8.62 -8.75
CA TYR A 69 -1.80 -9.94 -9.02
C TYR A 69 -2.88 -10.91 -9.45
N VAL A 70 -2.51 -11.94 -10.21
CA VAL A 70 -3.39 -13.08 -10.52
C VAL A 70 -3.28 -14.10 -9.39
N ASP A 71 -4.40 -14.46 -8.77
CA ASP A 71 -4.45 -15.46 -7.70
C ASP A 71 -4.44 -16.91 -8.21
N ALA A 72 -4.48 -17.89 -7.30
CA ALA A 72 -4.47 -19.31 -7.65
C ALA A 72 -5.72 -19.77 -8.43
N ASN A 73 -6.81 -19.00 -8.40
CA ASN A 73 -8.03 -19.24 -9.16
C ASN A 73 -8.02 -18.54 -10.53
N GLY A 74 -6.93 -17.84 -10.87
CA GLY A 74 -6.82 -17.08 -12.12
C GLY A 74 -7.52 -15.72 -12.08
N LEU A 75 -7.97 -15.25 -10.91
CA LEU A 75 -8.65 -13.96 -10.77
C LEU A 75 -7.64 -12.85 -10.46
N VAL A 76 -7.84 -11.69 -11.08
CA VAL A 76 -7.04 -10.49 -10.78
C VAL A 76 -7.50 -9.91 -9.45
N GLN A 77 -6.64 -9.98 -8.45
CA GLN A 77 -6.80 -9.33 -7.17
C GLN A 77 -6.09 -7.97 -7.22
N SER A 78 -6.86 -6.92 -7.01
CA SER A 78 -6.37 -5.54 -6.99
C SER A 78 -6.48 -4.94 -5.60
N VAL A 79 -5.47 -4.14 -5.24
CA VAL A 79 -5.35 -3.40 -3.98
C VAL A 79 -4.97 -1.96 -4.29
N SER A 80 -5.69 -1.01 -3.71
CA SER A 80 -5.36 0.41 -3.72
C SER A 80 -5.28 0.91 -2.28
N TYR A 81 -4.27 1.70 -1.97
CA TYR A 81 -4.04 2.17 -0.60
C TYR A 81 -3.58 3.62 -0.57
N VAL A 82 -3.89 4.26 0.55
CA VAL A 82 -3.46 5.61 0.90
C VAL A 82 -2.99 5.58 2.35
N ALA A 83 -1.76 6.04 2.58
CA ALA A 83 -1.21 6.32 3.88
C ALA A 83 -1.07 7.84 4.01
N ASP A 84 -1.81 8.46 4.92
CA ASP A 84 -1.68 9.89 5.22
C ASP A 84 -1.52 10.16 6.73
N PRO A 85 -0.90 11.30 7.11
CA PRO A 85 -0.68 11.62 8.52
C PRO A 85 -1.95 11.84 9.35
N ILE A 86 -3.09 12.14 8.71
CA ILE A 86 -4.32 12.55 9.39
C ILE A 86 -5.24 11.35 9.66
N ASN A 87 -5.45 10.53 8.64
CA ASN A 87 -6.42 9.42 8.61
C ASN A 87 -5.71 8.06 8.62
N GLY A 88 -4.38 8.03 8.75
CA GLY A 88 -3.58 6.81 8.81
C GLY A 88 -3.58 6.02 7.50
N PHE A 89 -3.55 4.69 7.62
CA PHE A 89 -3.52 3.77 6.50
C PHE A 89 -4.92 3.27 6.13
N ARG A 90 -5.31 3.45 4.88
CA ARG A 90 -6.58 2.97 4.31
C ARG A 90 -6.33 2.14 3.07
N VAL A 91 -7.10 1.07 2.92
CA VAL A 91 -6.98 0.10 1.82
C VAL A 91 -8.36 -0.21 1.25
N ALA A 92 -8.43 -0.25 -0.07
CA ALA A 92 -9.52 -0.87 -0.81
C ALA A 92 -8.94 -2.04 -1.60
N ALA A 93 -9.43 -3.26 -1.36
CA ALA A 93 -9.03 -4.44 -2.10
C ALA A 93 -10.21 -5.33 -2.44
N THR A 94 -10.03 -6.12 -3.50
CA THR A 94 -10.99 -7.09 -4.04
C THR A 94 -11.24 -8.28 -3.12
N ASN A 95 -10.33 -8.55 -2.18
CA ASN A 95 -10.37 -9.70 -1.27
C ASN A 95 -10.35 -9.28 0.21
N LEU A 96 -10.83 -8.08 0.54
CA LEU A 96 -10.96 -7.69 1.94
C LEU A 96 -12.04 -8.53 2.64
N PRO A 97 -11.84 -8.89 3.93
CA PRO A 97 -12.91 -9.44 4.73
C PRO A 97 -14.09 -8.48 4.76
N VAL A 98 -15.24 -8.94 4.26
CA VAL A 98 -16.49 -8.21 4.40
C VAL A 98 -16.93 -8.40 5.85
N GLY A 99 -16.84 -7.34 6.65
CA GLY A 99 -17.43 -7.32 7.98
C GLY A 99 -18.93 -7.63 7.88
N PRO A 100 -19.56 -8.18 8.93
CA PRO A 100 -21.00 -8.39 8.91
C PRO A 100 -21.70 -7.11 8.47
N ALA A 101 -22.60 -7.24 7.49
CA ALA A 101 -23.38 -6.11 7.00
C ALA A 101 -23.93 -5.35 8.22
N PRO A 102 -23.89 -4.00 8.23
CA PRO A 102 -24.48 -3.26 9.33
C PRO A 102 -25.93 -3.71 9.42
N VAL A 103 -26.23 -4.50 10.46
CA VAL A 103 -27.61 -4.72 10.86
C VAL A 103 -28.13 -3.32 11.08
N ALA A 104 -29.12 -2.91 10.28
CA ALA A 104 -29.81 -1.66 10.52
C ALA A 104 -30.24 -1.72 11.99
N ALA A 105 -29.55 -0.96 12.83
CA ALA A 105 -29.89 -0.89 14.23
C ALA A 105 -31.36 -0.46 14.25
N PRO A 106 -32.27 -1.23 14.86
CA PRO A 106 -33.60 -0.69 15.11
C PRO A 106 -33.37 0.64 15.83
N LEU A 107 -34.05 1.69 15.35
CA LEU A 107 -34.02 3.03 15.91
C LEU A 107 -34.01 2.89 17.44
N LEU A 108 -32.88 3.28 18.05
CA LEU A 108 -32.47 2.91 19.40
C LEU A 108 -33.65 2.90 20.38
N ALA A 109 -34.04 1.70 20.84
CA ALA A 109 -34.51 1.60 22.21
C ALA A 109 -33.36 2.15 23.07
N ALA A 110 -33.66 3.22 23.81
CA ALA A 110 -32.71 4.05 24.53
C ALA A 110 -31.52 3.24 25.07
N VAL A 111 -30.32 3.55 24.55
CA VAL A 111 -29.07 3.16 25.20
C VAL A 111 -29.18 3.64 26.65
N PRO A 112 -29.02 2.78 27.68
CA PRO A 112 -29.03 3.24 29.05
C PRO A 112 -27.93 4.30 29.15
N GLN A 113 -28.34 5.55 29.34
CA GLN A 113 -27.44 6.65 29.63
C GLN A 113 -26.59 6.19 30.82
N HIS A 114 -25.27 6.35 30.74
CA HIS A 114 -24.40 6.14 31.88
C HIS A 114 -24.83 7.14 32.96
N VAL A 115 -25.67 6.68 33.89
CA VAL A 115 -26.10 7.45 35.04
C VAL A 115 -24.84 7.70 35.85
N TYR A 116 -24.39 8.96 35.92
CA TYR A 116 -23.45 9.36 36.96
C TYR A 116 -24.16 9.10 38.28
N GLN A 117 -23.84 7.99 38.96
CA GLN A 117 -24.19 7.86 40.37
C GLN A 117 -23.51 9.03 41.09
N ALA A 118 -24.29 9.85 41.78
CA ALA A 118 -23.75 10.86 42.67
C ALA A 118 -22.77 10.18 43.65
N ASP A 119 -21.63 10.81 43.90
CA ASP A 119 -20.62 10.30 44.83
C ASP A 119 -21.31 9.92 46.16
N ALA A 120 -21.01 8.72 46.67
CA ALA A 120 -21.42 8.34 48.02
C ALA A 120 -20.95 9.42 49.02
N PRO A 121 -21.70 9.67 50.12
CA PRO A 121 -21.40 10.76 51.05
C PRO A 121 -19.94 10.73 51.54
N ASP A 122 -19.37 9.55 51.74
CA ASP A 122 -18.00 9.37 52.18
C ASP A 122 -16.97 9.87 51.14
N VAL A 123 -17.25 9.67 49.86
CA VAL A 123 -16.39 10.11 48.74
C VAL A 123 -16.45 11.64 48.61
N ALA A 124 -17.62 12.24 48.84
CA ALA A 124 -17.78 13.69 48.84
C ALA A 124 -16.98 14.35 49.98
N ILE A 125 -17.00 13.77 51.18
CA ILE A 125 -16.22 14.25 52.32
C ILE A 125 -14.72 14.11 52.06
N ALA A 126 -14.26 12.97 51.54
CA ALA A 126 -12.85 12.74 51.21
C ALA A 126 -12.34 13.75 50.17
N LYS A 127 -13.15 14.02 49.14
CA LYS A 127 -12.85 14.98 48.08
C LYS A 127 -12.75 16.41 48.61
N ALA A 128 -13.68 16.82 49.47
CA ALA A 128 -13.64 18.14 50.11
C ALA A 128 -12.41 18.31 51.00
N ALA A 129 -12.07 17.29 51.81
CA ALA A 129 -10.88 17.30 52.64
C ALA A 129 -9.59 17.40 51.82
N HIS A 130 -9.51 16.66 50.70
CA HIS A 130 -8.37 16.70 49.80
C HIS A 130 -8.17 18.09 49.18
N PHE A 131 -9.24 18.71 48.67
CA PHE A 131 -9.15 20.04 48.09
C PHE A 131 -8.80 21.10 49.13
N ALA A 132 -9.32 21.00 50.36
CA ALA A 132 -8.96 21.89 51.45
C ALA A 132 -7.46 21.78 51.82
N ALA A 133 -6.93 20.55 51.90
CA ALA A 133 -5.52 20.31 52.16
C ALA A 133 -4.64 20.89 51.05
N HIS A 134 -5.03 20.71 49.79
CA HIS A 134 -4.32 21.25 48.64
C HIS A 134 -4.32 22.80 48.63
N ALA A 135 -5.44 23.41 48.99
CA ALA A 135 -5.54 24.87 49.11
C ALA A 135 -4.65 25.42 50.24
N GLN A 136 -4.61 24.75 51.40
CA GLN A 136 -3.72 25.11 52.50
C GLN A 136 -2.24 24.96 52.14
N ALA A 137 -1.88 23.88 51.44
CA ALA A 137 -0.51 23.67 50.97
C ALA A 137 -0.08 24.78 50.00
N LYS A 138 -0.94 25.14 49.05
CA LYS A 138 -0.70 26.24 48.11
C LYS A 138 -0.57 27.59 48.83
N ALA A 139 -1.41 27.86 49.83
CA ALA A 139 -1.35 29.10 50.61
C ALA A 139 -0.06 29.21 51.44
N ARG A 140 0.41 28.11 52.04
CA ARG A 140 1.69 28.07 52.77
C ARG A 140 2.88 28.32 51.85
N LEU A 141 2.85 27.75 50.64
CA LEU A 141 3.89 27.98 49.63
C LEU A 141 3.97 29.47 49.22
N LEU A 142 2.82 30.14 49.12
CA LEU A 142 2.75 31.55 48.73
C LEU A 142 3.12 32.52 49.87
N ALA A 143 3.15 32.05 51.11
CA ALA A 143 3.48 32.85 52.30
C ALA A 143 4.92 32.63 52.80
N ALA A 144 5.71 31.80 52.12
CA ALA A 144 7.13 31.56 52.36
C ALA A 144 7.98 32.28 51.30
#